data_AF-A0A392NXJ0-F1
#
_entry.id   AF-A0A392NXJ0-F1
#
_cell.length_a   1.000
_cell.length_b   1.000
_cell.length_c   1.000
_cell.angle_alpha   90.00
_cell.angle_beta   90.00
_cell.angle_gamma   90.00
#
_symmetry.space_group_name_H-M   'P 1'
#
loop_
_entity.id
_entity.type
_entity.pdbx_description
1 polymer ?
#
loop_
_entity_poly.entity_id
_entity_poly.type
_entity_poly.pdbx_seq_one_letter_code
_entity_poly.pdbx_strand_id
1 'polypeptide(L)' 'IMVGLPSAENRETILKTLLANEKHDDIDFKELSTMTEGYSGSDLKNLCMTAAYRPLKELIQQEKEKEKVIP' A
#
# COMPACT_ATOMS: atom_id res chain seq x y z
N ILE A 1 2.40 18.71 -22.06
CA ILE A 1 1.74 17.42 -22.33
C ILE A 1 0.93 17.07 -21.10
N MET A 2 -0.38 16.82 -21.23
CA MET A 2 -1.23 16.37 -20.13
C MET A 2 -1.33 14.85 -20.21
N VAL A 3 -1.02 14.15 -19.13
CA VAL A 3 -1.14 12.69 -19.05
C VAL A 3 -2.39 12.37 -18.22
N GLY A 4 -3.28 11.56 -18.79
CA GLY A 4 -4.50 11.12 -18.11
C GLY A 4 -4.22 10.10 -16.99
N LEU A 5 -5.27 9.79 -16.23
CA LEU A 5 -5.20 8.73 -15.21
C LEU A 5 -5.00 7.35 -15.86
N PRO A 6 -4.27 6.44 -15.19
CA PRO A 6 -4.03 5.10 -15.71
C PRO A 6 -5.34 4.27 -15.77
N SER A 7 -5.45 3.42 -16.78
CA SER A 7 -6.46 2.35 -16.85
C SER A 7 -6.26 1.34 -15.71
N ALA A 8 -7.26 0.48 -15.45
CA ALA A 8 -7.14 -0.59 -14.46
C ALA A 8 -5.92 -1.50 -14.73
N GLU A 9 -5.71 -1.92 -15.98
CA GLU A 9 -4.54 -2.73 -16.38
C GLU A 9 -3.20 -2.02 -16.14
N ASN A 10 -3.15 -0.71 -16.39
CA ASN A 10 -1.95 0.08 -16.09
C ASN A 10 -1.74 0.23 -14.58
N ARG A 11 -2.81 0.39 -13.79
CA ARG A 11 -2.71 0.41 -12.33
C ARG A 11 -2.21 -0.92 -11.78
N GLU A 12 -2.69 -2.04 -12.32
CA GLU A 12 -2.20 -3.38 -11.98
C GLU A 12 -0.69 -3.48 -12.23
N THR A 13 -0.23 -3.05 -13.40
CA THR A 13 1.19 -3.04 -13.77
C THR A 13 2.02 -2.14 -12.85
N ILE A 14 1.51 -0.96 -12.52
CA ILE A 14 2.15 -0.03 -11.58
C ILE A 14 2.27 -0.67 -10.19
N LEU A 15 1.20 -1.26 -9.67
CA LEU A 15 1.19 -1.93 -8.37
C LEU A 15 2.18 -3.10 -8.32
N LYS A 16 2.21 -3.95 -9.34
CA LYS A 16 3.20 -5.04 -9.46
C LYS A 16 4.63 -4.50 -9.48
N THR A 17 4.87 -3.40 -10.19
CA THR A 17 6.19 -2.76 -10.27
C THR A 17 6.62 -2.17 -8.92
N LEU A 18 5.69 -1.48 -8.23
CA LEU A 18 5.95 -0.88 -6.92
C LEU A 18 6.26 -1.93 -5.85
N LEU A 19 5.64 -3.11 -5.94
CA LEU A 19 5.78 -4.18 -4.96
C LEU A 19 6.76 -5.29 -5.39
N ALA A 20 7.37 -5.21 -6.58
CA ALA A 20 8.19 -6.29 -7.16
C ALA A 20 9.36 -6.76 -6.27
N ASN A 21 9.90 -5.88 -5.42
CA ASN A 21 11.02 -6.18 -4.53
C ASN A 21 10.61 -6.19 -3.04
N GLU A 22 9.31 -6.08 -2.76
CA GLU A 22 8.79 -6.05 -1.39
C GLU A 22 8.33 -7.46 -0.98
N LYS A 23 8.41 -7.75 0.32
CA LYS A 23 7.77 -8.94 0.86
C LYS A 23 6.29 -8.64 1.07
N HIS A 24 5.45 -9.34 0.33
CA HIS A 24 4.02 -9.27 0.47
C HIS A 24 3.42 -10.67 0.38
N ASP A 25 2.24 -10.85 0.98
CA ASP A 25 1.46 -12.07 0.84
C ASP A 25 0.88 -12.17 -0.58
N ASP A 26 0.06 -13.18 -0.84
CA ASP A 26 -0.59 -13.37 -2.13
C ASP A 26 -1.61 -12.24 -2.38
N ILE A 27 -1.18 -11.20 -3.10
CA ILE A 27 -1.98 -10.03 -3.44
C ILE A 27 -2.70 -10.29 -4.77
N ASP A 28 -4.03 -10.17 -4.77
CA ASP A 28 -4.79 -10.05 -6.02
C ASP A 28 -4.65 -8.64 -6.59
N PHE A 29 -3.65 -8.46 -7.46
CA PHE A 29 -3.38 -7.18 -8.11
C PHE A 29 -4.53 -6.73 -9.04
N LYS A 30 -5.31 -7.66 -9.58
CA LYS A 30 -6.42 -7.36 -10.48
C LYS A 30 -7.57 -6.75 -9.69
N GLU A 31 -7.93 -7.34 -8.55
CA GLU A 31 -8.90 -6.76 -7.63
C GLU A 31 -8.43 -5.39 -7.14
N LEU A 32 -7.17 -5.28 -6.68
CA LEU A 32 -6.61 -4.03 -6.17
C LEU A 32 -6.62 -2.90 -7.22
N SER A 33 -6.33 -3.23 -8.49
CA SER A 33 -6.40 -2.28 -9.60
C SER A 33 -7.82 -1.76 -9.85
N THR A 34 -8.83 -2.60 -9.63
CA THR A 34 -10.25 -2.24 -9.77
C THR A 34 -10.68 -1.32 -8.63
N MET A 35 -10.29 -1.64 -7.39
CA MET A 35 -10.59 -0.84 -6.20
C MET A 35 -9.92 0.54 -6.19
N THR A 36 -8.86 0.72 -6.96
CA THR A 36 -8.08 1.97 -7.04
C THR A 36 -8.44 2.81 -8.26
N GLU A 37 -9.68 2.74 -8.75
CA GLU A 37 -10.15 3.62 -9.81
C GLU A 37 -9.95 5.11 -9.45
N GLY A 38 -9.47 5.88 -10.42
CA GLY A 38 -9.16 7.29 -10.23
C GLY A 38 -7.77 7.58 -9.67
N TYR A 39 -7.01 6.57 -9.25
CA TYR A 39 -5.68 6.77 -8.66
C TYR A 39 -4.64 7.04 -9.74
N SER A 40 -3.80 8.05 -9.52
CA SER A 40 -2.56 8.26 -10.27
C SER A 40 -1.45 7.31 -9.81
N GLY A 41 -0.32 7.28 -10.53
CA GLY A 41 0.84 6.50 -10.10
C GLY A 41 1.38 6.92 -8.72
N SER A 42 1.28 8.21 -8.37
CA SER A 42 1.69 8.72 -7.05
C SER A 42 0.74 8.28 -5.94
N ASP A 43 -0.57 8.24 -6.23
CA ASP A 43 -1.57 7.76 -5.26
C ASP A 43 -1.35 6.27 -4.95
N LEU A 44 -1.09 5.46 -5.98
CA LEU A 44 -0.74 4.04 -5.81
C LEU A 44 0.54 3.85 -4.99
N LYS A 45 1.57 4.67 -5.23
CA LYS A 45 2.80 4.65 -4.43
C LYS A 45 2.54 4.98 -2.96
N ASN A 46 1.76 6.03 -2.70
CA ASN A 46 1.42 6.44 -1.33
C ASN A 46 0.56 5.39 -0.62
N LEU A 47 -0.34 4.72 -1.35
CA LEU A 47 -1.10 3.59 -0.85
C LEU A 47 -0.17 2.47 -0.37
N CYS A 48 0.76 2.02 -1.23
CA CYS A 48 1.72 0.97 -0.88
C CYS A 48 2.60 1.36 0.31
N MET A 49 3.11 2.59 0.34
CA MET A 49 3.90 3.07 1.49
C MET A 49 3.09 3.06 2.78
N THR A 50 1.86 3.59 2.75
CA THR A 50 0.99 3.63 3.93
C THR A 50 0.69 2.23 4.45
N ALA A 51 0.45 1.27 3.54
CA ALA A 51 0.25 -0.12 3.90
C ALA A 51 1.51 -0.73 4.56
N ALA A 52 2.69 -0.48 4.01
CA ALA A 52 3.96 -0.97 4.56
C ALA A 52 4.28 -0.42 5.96
N TYR A 53 3.88 0.82 6.27
CA TYR A 53 4.10 1.41 7.60
C TYR A 53 3.11 0.96 8.68
N ARG A 54 1.99 0.35 8.29
CA ARG A 54 0.92 -0.02 9.23
C ARG A 54 1.38 -1.03 10.30
N PRO A 55 2.09 -2.13 9.98
CA PRO A 55 2.57 -3.08 10.99
C PRO A 55 3.53 -2.42 12.00
N LEU A 56 4.42 -1.53 11.54
CA LEU A 56 5.33 -0.80 12.42
C LEU A 56 4.56 0.08 13.42
N LYS A 57 3.53 0.78 12.94
CA LYS A 57 2.69 1.63 13.79
C LYS A 57 1.94 0.80 14.84
N GLU A 58 1.43 -0.36 14.46
CA GLU A 58 0.76 -1.31 15.35
C GLU A 58 1.72 -1.86 16.41
N LEU A 59 2.95 -2.23 16.03
CA LEU A 59 3.98 -2.70 16.96
C LEU A 59 4.35 -1.61 17.99
N ILE A 60 4.62 -0.38 17.54
CA ILE A 60 4.94 0.74 18.44
C ILE A 60 3.80 0.99 19.43
N GLN A 61 2.55 0.87 18.98
CA GLN A 61 1.39 1.05 19.83
C GLN A 61 1.29 -0.06 20.89
N GLN A 62 1.52 -1.32 20.51
CA GLN A 62 1.52 -2.45 21.45
C GLN A 62 2.60 -2.31 22.53
N GLU A 63 3.81 -1.88 22.17
CA GLU A 63 4.89 -1.67 23.14
C GLU A 63 4.55 -0.55 24.15
N LYS A 64 3.98 0.56 23.67
CA LYS A 64 3.49 1.65 24.55
C LYS A 64 2.38 1.20 25.50
N GLU A 65 1.55 0.25 25.08
CA GLU A 65 0.50 -0.30 25.93
C GLU A 65 1.09 -1.22 27.00
N LYS A 66 2.10 -2.04 26.66
CA LYS A 66 2.80 -2.89 27.63
C LYS A 66 3.51 -2.08 28.71
N GLU A 67 4.17 -0.98 28.35
CA GLU A 67 4.84 -0.09 29.32
C GLU A 67 3.87 0.51 30.36
N LYS A 68 2.62 0.78 29.96
CA LYS A 68 1.58 1.31 30.86
C LYS A 68 1.02 0.27 31.83
N VAL A 69 1.25 -1.02 31.56
CA VAL A 69 0.71 -2.14 32.33
C VAL A 69 1.73 -2.63 33.38
N ILE A 70 2.95 -2.09 33.39
CA ILE A 70 3.93 -2.31 34.46
C ILE A 70 3.60 -1.34 35.61
N PRO A 71 3.22 -1.82 36.82
CA PRO A 71 2.90 -0.97 37.97
C PRO A 71 4.10 -0.21 38.54
#